data_AF-A0A7S2F7F6-F1
#
_entry.id   AF-A0A7S2F7F6-F1
#
_cell.length_a   1.000
_cell.length_b   1.000
_cell.length_c   1.000
_cell.angle_alpha   90.00
_cell.angle_beta   90.00
_cell.angle_gamma   90.00
#
_symmetry.space_group_name_H-M   'P 1'
#
loop_
_entity.id
_entity.type
_entity.pdbx_description
1 polymer ?
#
loop_
_entity_poly.entity_id
_entity_poly.type
_entity_poly.pdbx_seq_one_letter_code
_entity_poly.pdbx_strand_id
1 'polypeptide(L)'
;TFHKLVSALDANPAWDGVTSKLQIFGWDRPGMQRYVDWQNSLVEPNDIARGRFVEIPAQRASGLYRRASVFDRALVRYRDIWEVPVGSGTLVDCAVGAEHVENVLPKLAGWWPVDTDFWMRYFEHNLVVGKLDDAMYMWRQYPEQSTRTHSRTHVDRIGDCKAHYLARLAGDSPLMVVGRGKTLSRFVADLKRHGGTLCASVDWKPGTSLPEELSGSWTPPCEHENEEREEPASKRRRRAAPMRVFVYG
;
A
#
# COMPACT_ATOMS: atom_id res chain seq x y z
N THR A 1 -25.03 -13.17 3.30
CA THR A 1 -23.65 -12.67 3.16
C THR A 1 -23.64 -11.37 2.36
N PHE A 2 -23.83 -11.37 1.04
CA PHE A 2 -23.78 -10.16 0.20
C PHE A 2 -24.66 -8.98 0.67
N HIS A 3 -25.90 -9.24 1.12
CA HIS A 3 -26.81 -8.17 1.58
C HIS A 3 -26.23 -7.32 2.74
N LYS A 4 -25.35 -7.89 3.58
CA LYS A 4 -24.76 -7.15 4.71
C LYS A 4 -23.82 -6.06 4.20
N LEU A 5 -23.03 -6.36 3.16
CA LEU A 5 -22.14 -5.39 2.51
C LEU A 5 -22.96 -4.28 1.83
N VAL A 6 -24.05 -4.63 1.14
CA VAL A 6 -24.96 -3.65 0.53
C VAL A 6 -25.54 -2.72 1.60
N SER A 7 -26.15 -3.30 2.65
CA SER A 7 -26.76 -2.53 3.74
C SER A 7 -25.75 -1.62 4.45
N ALA A 8 -24.51 -2.08 4.59
CA ALA A 8 -23.44 -1.29 5.18
C ALA A 8 -23.02 -0.11 4.31
N LEU A 9 -22.94 -0.28 2.98
CA LEU A 9 -22.70 0.83 2.07
C LEU A 9 -23.86 1.82 2.07
N ASP A 10 -25.10 1.34 2.09
CA ASP A 10 -26.27 2.23 2.12
C ASP A 10 -26.33 3.04 3.42
N ALA A 11 -26.00 2.42 4.55
CA ALA A 11 -25.93 3.09 5.85
C ALA A 11 -24.73 4.05 5.98
N ASN A 12 -23.68 3.89 5.15
CA ASN A 12 -22.47 4.69 5.20
C ASN A 12 -22.22 5.37 3.84
N PRO A 13 -22.91 6.49 3.53
CA PRO A 13 -22.80 7.15 2.23
C PRO A 13 -21.39 7.69 1.95
N ALA A 14 -20.60 7.95 2.99
CA ALA A 14 -19.20 8.37 2.85
C ALA A 14 -18.25 7.22 2.44
N TRP A 15 -18.69 5.95 2.50
CA TRP A 15 -17.87 4.82 2.08
C TRP A 15 -18.02 4.58 0.57
N ASP A 16 -16.88 4.48 -0.09
CA ASP A 16 -16.73 4.08 -1.50
C ASP A 16 -16.66 2.56 -1.67
N GLY A 17 -16.39 1.85 -0.56
CA GLY A 17 -16.33 0.40 -0.52
C GLY A 17 -16.48 -0.13 0.90
N VAL A 18 -16.77 -1.41 1.01
CA VAL A 18 -16.83 -2.13 2.28
C VAL A 18 -16.21 -3.50 2.10
N THR A 19 -15.45 -3.94 3.09
CA THR A 19 -14.84 -5.28 3.16
C THR A 19 -15.39 -6.03 4.37
N SER A 20 -15.02 -7.30 4.53
CA SER A 20 -15.35 -8.07 5.73
C SER A 20 -14.07 -8.53 6.43
N LYS A 21 -14.21 -9.01 7.68
CA LYS A 21 -13.19 -9.86 8.27
C LYS A 21 -13.05 -11.17 7.49
N LEU A 22 -11.94 -11.85 7.74
CA LEU A 22 -11.57 -13.10 7.08
C LEU A 22 -11.46 -14.23 8.08
N GLN A 23 -11.58 -15.45 7.55
CA GLN A 23 -11.08 -16.67 8.17
C GLN A 23 -10.18 -17.40 7.17
N ILE A 24 -9.10 -18.01 7.65
CA ILE A 24 -8.26 -18.89 6.84
C ILE A 24 -8.49 -20.36 7.22
N PHE A 25 -8.32 -21.25 6.25
CA PHE A 25 -8.41 -22.70 6.45
C PHE A 25 -7.52 -23.44 5.45
N GLY A 26 -7.34 -24.75 5.61
CA GLY A 26 -6.49 -25.56 4.73
C GLY A 26 -5.08 -25.70 5.31
N TRP A 27 -4.06 -25.34 4.53
CA TRP A 27 -2.68 -25.50 4.97
C TRP A 27 -2.33 -24.55 6.13
N ASP A 28 -1.95 -25.11 7.28
CA ASP A 28 -1.58 -24.33 8.46
C ASP A 28 -0.29 -23.52 8.23
N ARG A 29 -0.40 -22.20 8.48
CA ARG A 29 0.67 -21.22 8.31
C ARG A 29 0.52 -20.14 9.39
N PRO A 30 1.24 -20.24 10.52
CA PRO A 30 1.15 -19.26 11.61
C PRO A 30 1.43 -17.82 11.19
N GLY A 31 2.30 -17.60 10.18
CA GLY A 31 2.54 -16.28 9.61
C GLY A 31 1.32 -15.67 8.91
N MET A 32 0.57 -16.49 8.16
CA MET A 32 -0.68 -16.05 7.52
C MET A 32 -1.77 -15.79 8.54
N GLN A 33 -1.82 -16.59 9.63
CA GLN A 33 -2.78 -16.33 10.72
C GLN A 33 -2.51 -14.98 11.37
N ARG A 34 -1.25 -14.66 11.71
CA ARG A 34 -0.88 -13.33 12.25
C ARG A 34 -1.24 -12.18 11.31
N TYR A 35 -1.02 -12.37 10.01
CA TYR A 35 -1.43 -11.39 9.01
C TYR A 35 -2.95 -11.18 9.00
N VAL A 36 -3.73 -12.25 9.04
CA VAL A 36 -5.21 -12.18 9.10
C VAL A 36 -5.68 -11.55 10.39
N ASP A 37 -5.08 -11.87 11.54
CA ASP A 37 -5.43 -11.29 12.83
C ASP A 37 -5.17 -9.78 12.84
N TRP A 38 -3.99 -9.36 12.35
CA TRP A 38 -3.65 -7.94 12.18
C TRP A 38 -4.63 -7.25 11.23
N GLN A 39 -4.88 -7.83 10.05
CA GLN A 39 -5.78 -7.23 9.06
C GLN A 39 -7.22 -7.13 9.60
N ASN A 40 -7.70 -8.14 10.33
CA ASN A 40 -9.01 -8.17 10.96
C ASN A 40 -9.11 -7.15 12.11
N SER A 41 -8.00 -6.73 12.72
CA SER A 41 -8.00 -5.65 13.72
C SER A 41 -8.25 -4.25 13.14
N LEU A 42 -8.00 -4.05 11.84
CA LEU A 42 -8.22 -2.77 11.15
C LEU A 42 -9.70 -2.59 10.79
N VAL A 43 -10.51 -2.11 11.72
CA VAL A 43 -11.97 -1.94 11.53
C VAL A 43 -12.30 -0.54 10.98
N GLU A 44 -11.68 0.50 11.51
CA GLU A 44 -11.97 1.88 11.10
C GLU A 44 -11.32 2.23 9.75
N PRO A 45 -11.99 3.00 8.87
CA PRO A 45 -11.45 3.37 7.56
C PRO A 45 -10.06 4.03 7.62
N ASN A 46 -9.83 4.86 8.63
CA ASN A 46 -8.55 5.52 8.83
C ASN A 46 -7.43 4.56 9.26
N ASP A 47 -7.75 3.50 10.00
CA ASP A 47 -6.79 2.46 10.36
C ASP A 47 -6.44 1.59 9.14
N ILE A 48 -7.43 1.27 8.31
CA ILE A 48 -7.21 0.57 7.02
C ILE A 48 -6.32 1.42 6.11
N ALA A 49 -6.62 2.72 5.99
CA ALA A 49 -5.82 3.64 5.19
C ALA A 49 -4.37 3.69 5.68
N ARG A 50 -4.12 3.91 6.97
CA ARG A 50 -2.76 3.94 7.55
C ARG A 50 -2.04 2.60 7.41
N GLY A 51 -2.77 1.49 7.55
CA GLY A 51 -2.24 0.13 7.46
C GLY A 51 -1.66 -0.23 6.10
N ARG A 52 -2.02 0.48 5.01
CA ARG A 52 -1.56 0.17 3.64
C ARG A 52 -0.04 0.14 3.46
N PHE A 53 0.70 0.89 4.29
CA PHE A 53 2.17 0.91 4.26
C PHE A 53 2.82 -0.15 5.16
N VAL A 54 2.04 -0.76 6.05
CA VAL A 54 2.46 -1.94 6.81
C VAL A 54 2.27 -3.19 5.95
N GLU A 55 1.04 -3.55 5.62
CA GLU A 55 0.73 -4.66 4.70
C GLU A 55 -0.62 -4.45 4.01
N ILE A 56 -1.07 -5.36 3.14
CA ILE A 56 -2.40 -5.30 2.50
C ILE A 56 -3.48 -5.21 3.61
N PRO A 57 -4.17 -4.06 3.77
CA PRO A 57 -4.94 -3.75 4.98
C PRO A 57 -6.38 -4.30 4.97
N ALA A 58 -6.83 -4.80 3.82
CA ALA A 58 -8.09 -5.52 3.65
C ALA A 58 -8.01 -6.46 2.45
N GLN A 59 -8.72 -7.59 2.46
CA GLN A 59 -8.79 -8.45 1.27
C GLN A 59 -9.76 -7.88 0.26
N ARG A 60 -9.27 -7.57 -0.93
CA ARG A 60 -10.10 -7.06 -2.03
C ARG A 60 -11.22 -8.03 -2.40
N ALA A 61 -10.94 -9.33 -2.36
CA ALA A 61 -11.92 -10.39 -2.64
C ALA A 61 -13.08 -10.47 -1.63
N SER A 62 -12.93 -9.85 -0.45
CA SER A 62 -13.99 -9.78 0.56
C SER A 62 -14.93 -8.56 0.39
N GLY A 63 -14.66 -7.71 -0.61
CA GLY A 63 -15.24 -6.38 -0.70
C GLY A 63 -16.38 -6.22 -1.70
N LEU A 64 -17.22 -5.22 -1.43
CA LEU A 64 -18.16 -4.60 -2.36
C LEU A 64 -17.78 -3.13 -2.52
N TYR A 65 -17.78 -2.63 -3.75
CA TYR A 65 -17.34 -1.28 -4.07
C TYR A 65 -18.37 -0.55 -4.93
N ARG A 66 -18.52 0.75 -4.72
CA ARG A 66 -19.38 1.58 -5.58
C ARG A 66 -18.79 1.63 -6.97
N ARG A 67 -19.66 1.48 -7.98
CA ARG A 67 -19.26 1.53 -9.39
C ARG A 67 -18.51 2.83 -9.72
N ALA A 68 -19.04 3.98 -9.31
CA ALA A 68 -18.44 5.28 -9.58
C ALA A 68 -17.01 5.40 -9.00
N SER A 69 -16.78 4.84 -7.83
CA SER A 69 -15.46 4.88 -7.17
C SER A 69 -14.43 4.00 -7.85
N VAL A 70 -14.84 2.90 -8.49
CA VAL A 70 -13.91 1.93 -9.13
C VAL A 70 -13.77 2.16 -10.64
N PHE A 71 -14.86 2.38 -11.36
CA PHE A 71 -14.86 2.54 -12.82
C PHE A 71 -14.40 3.92 -13.26
N ASP A 72 -14.93 4.97 -12.66
CA ASP A 72 -14.67 6.33 -13.13
C ASP A 72 -13.25 6.81 -12.74
N ARG A 73 -12.63 6.13 -11.77
CA ARG A 73 -11.25 6.37 -11.32
C ARG A 73 -10.23 5.37 -11.86
N ALA A 74 -10.61 4.61 -12.89
CA ALA A 74 -9.77 3.59 -13.53
C ALA A 74 -9.18 2.54 -12.56
N LEU A 75 -9.81 2.31 -11.40
CA LEU A 75 -9.35 1.32 -10.44
C LEU A 75 -9.58 -0.13 -10.90
N VAL A 76 -10.54 -0.32 -11.81
CA VAL A 76 -10.98 -1.63 -12.35
C VAL A 76 -9.89 -2.38 -13.11
N ARG A 77 -8.92 -1.68 -13.69
CA ARG A 77 -7.93 -2.34 -14.54
C ARG A 77 -6.90 -3.03 -13.65
N TYR A 78 -7.00 -4.34 -13.63
CA TYR A 78 -5.90 -5.25 -13.32
C TYR A 78 -4.68 -4.80 -14.14
N ARG A 79 -3.62 -4.33 -13.47
CA ARG A 79 -2.34 -3.94 -14.11
C ARG A 79 -1.49 -5.16 -14.49
N ASP A 80 -2.15 -6.29 -14.73
CA ASP A 80 -1.66 -7.55 -15.25
C ASP A 80 -2.26 -7.87 -16.61
N ILE A 81 -3.32 -7.17 -17.02
CA ILE A 81 -3.90 -7.34 -18.34
C ILE A 81 -3.28 -6.27 -19.23
N TRP A 82 -2.37 -6.71 -20.09
CA TRP A 82 -1.60 -5.82 -20.96
C TRP A 82 -1.82 -6.16 -22.41
N GLU A 83 -1.70 -5.14 -23.27
CA GLU A 83 -1.62 -5.36 -24.70
C GLU A 83 -0.20 -5.78 -25.08
N VAL A 84 -0.03 -6.97 -25.67
CA VAL A 84 1.29 -7.54 -25.98
C VAL A 84 1.34 -8.03 -27.43
N PRO A 85 2.16 -7.41 -28.30
CA PRO A 85 2.90 -6.15 -28.09
C PRO A 85 1.96 -4.94 -27.90
N VAL A 86 2.47 -3.86 -27.30
CA VAL A 86 1.72 -2.60 -27.17
C VAL A 86 1.32 -2.09 -28.57
N GLY A 87 0.03 -1.82 -28.77
CA GLY A 87 -0.54 -1.41 -30.07
C GLY A 87 -1.02 -2.54 -30.99
N SER A 88 -0.96 -3.81 -30.56
CA SER A 88 -1.40 -4.98 -31.33
C SER A 88 -2.90 -5.32 -31.25
N GLY A 89 -3.63 -4.75 -30.28
CA GLY A 89 -4.98 -5.11 -29.89
C GLY A 89 -5.10 -6.39 -29.04
N THR A 90 -4.01 -7.15 -28.87
CA THR A 90 -4.02 -8.44 -28.17
C THR A 90 -3.81 -8.27 -26.68
N LEU A 91 -4.86 -8.46 -25.88
CA LEU A 91 -4.76 -8.44 -24.42
C LEU A 91 -4.30 -9.80 -23.87
N VAL A 92 -3.28 -9.77 -23.04
CA VAL A 92 -2.69 -10.93 -22.37
C VAL A 92 -2.82 -10.75 -20.86
N ASP A 93 -3.30 -11.79 -20.19
CA ASP A 93 -3.20 -11.90 -18.74
C ASP A 93 -1.77 -12.33 -18.37
N CYS A 94 -0.94 -11.34 -18.08
CA CYS A 94 0.46 -11.51 -17.73
C CYS A 94 0.66 -12.18 -16.36
N ALA A 95 -0.40 -12.35 -15.56
CA ALA A 95 -0.31 -13.10 -14.31
C ALA A 95 -0.29 -14.63 -14.52
N VAL A 96 -0.70 -15.11 -15.70
CA VAL A 96 -0.85 -16.56 -16.00
C VAL A 96 -0.02 -16.98 -17.22
N GLY A 97 0.16 -16.11 -18.23
CA GLY A 97 0.88 -16.42 -19.47
C GLY A 97 2.37 -16.11 -19.44
N ALA A 98 3.16 -16.84 -18.65
CA ALA A 98 4.58 -16.55 -18.37
C ALA A 98 5.48 -16.46 -19.63
N GLU A 99 5.16 -17.16 -20.70
CA GLU A 99 6.03 -17.27 -21.89
C GLU A 99 6.17 -15.99 -22.73
N HIS A 100 5.32 -14.98 -22.54
CA HIS A 100 5.39 -13.71 -23.28
C HIS A 100 5.86 -12.52 -22.43
N VAL A 101 5.96 -12.67 -21.11
CA VAL A 101 6.09 -11.52 -20.20
C VAL A 101 7.53 -11.20 -19.83
N GLU A 102 8.43 -12.18 -19.74
CA GLU A 102 9.80 -11.97 -19.21
C GLU A 102 10.59 -10.89 -19.98
N ASN A 103 10.35 -10.74 -21.28
CA ASN A 103 10.96 -9.71 -22.13
C ASN A 103 10.31 -8.32 -22.01
N VAL A 104 9.16 -8.24 -21.34
CA VAL A 104 8.30 -7.05 -21.20
C VAL A 104 8.29 -6.52 -19.75
N LEU A 105 8.38 -7.41 -18.76
CA LEU A 105 8.35 -7.10 -17.32
C LEU A 105 9.36 -6.03 -16.87
N PRO A 106 10.65 -6.05 -17.31
CA PRO A 106 11.62 -5.05 -16.87
C PRO A 106 11.32 -3.65 -17.39
N LYS A 107 10.44 -3.52 -18.40
CA LYS A 107 10.17 -2.27 -19.13
C LYS A 107 8.82 -1.63 -18.76
N LEU A 108 7.95 -2.35 -18.07
CA LEU A 108 6.64 -1.83 -17.69
C LEU A 108 6.69 -1.18 -16.31
N ALA A 109 6.64 0.16 -16.29
CA ALA A 109 6.22 0.89 -15.10
C ALA A 109 4.84 0.35 -14.66
N GLY A 110 4.75 -0.23 -13.46
CA GLY A 110 3.47 -0.70 -12.91
C GLY A 110 3.28 -2.20 -12.77
N TRP A 111 4.32 -3.04 -12.89
CA TRP A 111 4.28 -4.46 -12.49
C TRP A 111 4.25 -4.63 -10.96
N TRP A 112 3.20 -4.13 -10.33
CA TRP A 112 3.01 -4.09 -8.88
C TRP A 112 2.08 -5.20 -8.39
N PRO A 113 2.32 -5.86 -7.24
CA PRO A 113 1.39 -6.86 -6.69
C PRO A 113 -0.04 -6.35 -6.67
N VAL A 114 -0.96 -7.14 -7.24
CA VAL A 114 -2.31 -6.68 -7.63
C VAL A 114 -3.06 -6.03 -6.47
N ASP A 115 -3.12 -6.71 -5.32
CA ASP A 115 -3.89 -6.21 -4.18
C ASP A 115 -3.19 -5.04 -3.49
N THR A 116 -1.86 -5.04 -3.41
CA THR A 116 -1.09 -3.89 -2.89
C THR A 116 -1.31 -2.66 -3.75
N ASP A 117 -1.16 -2.78 -5.07
CA ASP A 117 -1.37 -1.70 -6.03
C ASP A 117 -2.80 -1.17 -6.02
N PHE A 118 -3.78 -2.07 -5.93
CA PHE A 118 -5.19 -1.69 -5.81
C PHE A 118 -5.41 -0.77 -4.61
N TRP A 119 -4.97 -1.18 -3.41
CA TRP A 119 -5.16 -0.36 -2.21
C TRP A 119 -4.39 0.94 -2.27
N MET A 120 -3.18 0.94 -2.83
CA MET A 120 -2.42 2.19 -2.99
C MET A 120 -3.16 3.20 -3.84
N ARG A 121 -3.66 2.79 -5.01
CA ARG A 121 -4.45 3.67 -5.89
C ARG A 121 -5.77 4.08 -5.25
N TYR A 122 -6.43 3.13 -4.57
CA TYR A 122 -7.67 3.40 -3.86
C TYR A 122 -7.52 4.59 -2.89
N PHE A 123 -6.46 4.58 -2.10
CA PHE A 123 -6.17 5.66 -1.16
C PHE A 123 -5.54 6.92 -1.80
N GLU A 124 -4.79 6.80 -2.91
CA GLU A 124 -4.32 7.97 -3.69
C GLU A 124 -5.50 8.77 -4.26
N HIS A 125 -6.63 8.11 -4.55
CA HIS A 125 -7.88 8.75 -4.96
C HIS A 125 -8.73 9.28 -3.79
N ASN A 126 -8.23 9.23 -2.55
CA ASN A 126 -8.94 9.61 -1.33
C ASN A 126 -10.25 8.84 -1.11
N LEU A 127 -10.33 7.59 -1.60
CA LEU A 127 -11.51 6.76 -1.42
C LEU A 127 -11.52 6.13 -0.02
N VAL A 128 -12.73 5.97 0.52
CA VAL A 128 -12.94 5.49 1.89
C VAL A 128 -13.52 4.08 1.85
N VAL A 129 -12.89 3.16 2.59
CA VAL A 129 -13.37 1.78 2.73
C VAL A 129 -13.69 1.47 4.18
N GLY A 130 -14.87 0.92 4.44
CA GLY A 130 -15.23 0.34 5.74
C GLY A 130 -14.91 -1.16 5.83
N LYS A 131 -15.00 -1.71 7.04
CA LYS A 131 -14.91 -3.16 7.26
C LYS A 131 -16.01 -3.63 8.22
N LEU A 132 -16.70 -4.68 7.82
CA LEU A 132 -17.65 -5.39 8.68
C LEU A 132 -16.94 -6.30 9.66
N ASP A 133 -17.46 -6.34 10.89
CA ASP A 133 -16.96 -7.21 11.96
C ASP A 133 -17.26 -8.69 11.69
N ASP A 134 -18.28 -8.99 10.89
CA ASP A 134 -18.58 -10.34 10.42
C ASP A 134 -17.43 -10.88 9.55
N ALA A 135 -16.95 -12.09 9.87
CA ALA A 135 -16.00 -12.80 9.01
C ALA A 135 -16.75 -13.50 7.88
N MET A 136 -16.79 -12.88 6.71
CA MET A 136 -17.64 -13.30 5.59
C MET A 136 -16.86 -13.91 4.42
N TYR A 137 -15.53 -13.93 4.49
CA TYR A 137 -14.66 -14.48 3.47
C TYR A 137 -13.75 -15.57 4.05
N MET A 138 -13.93 -16.81 3.57
CA MET A 138 -13.08 -17.95 3.91
C MET A 138 -11.97 -18.12 2.88
N TRP A 139 -10.73 -17.82 3.26
CA TRP A 139 -9.56 -17.87 2.39
C TRP A 139 -8.77 -19.16 2.58
N ARG A 140 -8.99 -20.11 1.67
CA ARG A 140 -8.23 -21.38 1.65
C ARG A 140 -6.74 -21.10 1.46
N GLN A 141 -5.89 -21.66 2.29
CA GLN A 141 -4.43 -21.65 2.16
C GLN A 141 -3.95 -22.96 1.53
N TYR A 142 -3.08 -22.87 0.53
CA TYR A 142 -2.47 -24.02 -0.15
C TYR A 142 -1.11 -23.65 -0.77
N PRO A 143 -0.22 -24.62 -1.07
CA PRO A 143 1.16 -24.33 -1.48
C PRO A 143 1.30 -23.53 -2.77
N GLU A 144 0.45 -23.80 -3.75
CA GLU A 144 0.56 -23.25 -5.12
C GLU A 144 -0.03 -21.84 -5.26
N GLN A 145 -0.48 -21.23 -4.15
CA GLN A 145 -1.04 -19.88 -4.18
C GLN A 145 -0.04 -18.84 -4.73
N SER A 146 -0.56 -17.93 -5.55
CA SER A 146 0.23 -16.86 -6.16
C SER A 146 0.98 -16.02 -5.14
N THR A 147 0.44 -15.82 -3.93
CA THR A 147 1.10 -15.14 -2.80
C THR A 147 2.38 -15.83 -2.31
N ARG A 148 2.69 -17.02 -2.81
CA ARG A 148 3.88 -17.81 -2.49
C ARG A 148 4.75 -18.08 -3.70
N THR A 149 4.13 -18.38 -4.83
CA THR A 149 4.82 -18.87 -6.02
C THR A 149 5.13 -17.78 -7.03
N HIS A 150 4.36 -16.68 -7.02
CA HIS A 150 4.45 -15.68 -8.06
C HIS A 150 5.39 -14.53 -7.66
N SER A 151 6.42 -14.26 -8.47
CA SER A 151 7.48 -13.27 -8.22
C SER A 151 6.96 -11.85 -7.95
N ARG A 152 5.83 -11.48 -8.56
CA ARG A 152 5.13 -10.20 -8.31
C ARG A 152 4.65 -10.01 -6.87
N THR A 153 4.39 -11.09 -6.13
CA THR A 153 3.97 -11.03 -4.72
C THR A 153 5.15 -11.12 -3.75
N HIS A 154 6.38 -11.17 -4.26
CA HIS A 154 7.57 -11.18 -3.43
C HIS A 154 7.61 -9.92 -2.55
N VAL A 155 8.05 -10.07 -1.30
CA VAL A 155 8.09 -8.97 -0.30
C VAL A 155 8.79 -7.73 -0.83
N ASP A 156 9.81 -7.93 -1.65
CA ASP A 156 10.56 -6.87 -2.32
C ASP A 156 9.70 -6.03 -3.26
N ARG A 157 8.83 -6.66 -4.05
CA ARG A 157 7.93 -5.99 -4.98
C ARG A 157 6.81 -5.27 -4.23
N ILE A 158 6.37 -5.83 -3.11
CA ILE A 158 5.41 -5.19 -2.21
C ILE A 158 6.02 -3.92 -1.61
N GLY A 159 7.25 -4.00 -1.08
CA GLY A 159 8.00 -2.87 -0.52
C GLY A 159 8.25 -1.76 -1.55
N ASP A 160 8.71 -2.13 -2.74
CA ASP A 160 8.95 -1.22 -3.87
C ASP A 160 7.68 -0.48 -4.31
N CYS A 161 6.55 -1.20 -4.40
CA CYS A 161 5.24 -0.62 -4.68
C CYS A 161 4.83 0.40 -3.60
N LYS A 162 4.92 0.03 -2.32
CA LYS A 162 4.61 0.92 -1.20
C LYS A 162 5.48 2.19 -1.21
N ALA A 163 6.78 2.04 -1.46
CA ALA A 163 7.72 3.15 -1.55
C ALA A 163 7.41 4.10 -2.72
N HIS A 164 7.04 3.55 -3.89
CA HIS A 164 6.59 4.33 -5.05
C HIS A 164 5.42 5.25 -4.72
N TYR A 165 4.35 4.70 -4.14
CA TYR A 165 3.17 5.47 -3.79
C TYR A 165 3.40 6.41 -2.61
N LEU A 166 4.27 6.05 -1.66
CA LEU A 166 4.63 6.94 -0.56
C LEU A 166 5.39 8.18 -1.05
N ALA A 167 6.38 8.02 -1.92
CA ALA A 167 7.13 9.15 -2.49
C ALA A 167 6.20 10.14 -3.20
N ARG A 168 5.24 9.61 -3.99
CA ARG A 168 4.22 10.41 -4.68
C ARG A 168 3.30 11.15 -3.71
N LEU A 169 2.84 10.47 -2.67
CA LEU A 169 1.97 11.06 -1.64
C LEU A 169 2.66 12.18 -0.88
N ALA A 170 3.94 11.99 -0.54
CA ALA A 170 4.72 12.97 0.21
C ALA A 170 5.10 14.19 -0.65
N GLY A 171 5.34 13.98 -1.95
CA GLY A 171 5.94 14.99 -2.82
C GLY A 171 7.27 15.46 -2.25
N ASP A 172 7.42 16.78 -2.05
CA ASP A 172 8.62 17.39 -1.46
C ASP A 172 8.66 17.28 0.08
N SER A 173 7.63 16.71 0.72
CA SER A 173 7.55 16.63 2.18
C SER A 173 8.62 15.68 2.74
N PRO A 174 9.36 16.08 3.78
CA PRO A 174 10.36 15.22 4.39
C PRO A 174 9.71 14.04 5.11
N LEU A 175 10.28 12.85 4.89
CA LEU A 175 9.78 11.58 5.38
C LEU A 175 10.67 11.03 6.50
N MET A 176 10.02 10.58 7.57
CA MET A 176 10.62 9.69 8.56
C MET A 176 10.02 8.28 8.40
N VAL A 177 10.89 7.29 8.25
CA VAL A 177 10.50 5.89 8.06
C VAL A 177 10.87 5.08 9.31
N VAL A 178 9.89 4.38 9.88
CA VAL A 178 10.09 3.53 11.07
C VAL A 178 9.90 2.06 10.68
N GLY A 179 10.87 1.20 10.99
CA GLY A 179 10.79 -0.22 10.66
C GLY A 179 11.84 -1.06 11.39
N ARG A 180 12.21 -2.22 10.84
CA ARG A 180 13.24 -3.11 11.41
C ARG A 180 14.20 -3.66 10.35
N GLY A 181 15.49 -3.66 10.68
CA GLY A 181 16.53 -4.42 9.99
C GLY A 181 16.52 -4.29 8.46
N LYS A 182 16.66 -5.42 7.76
CA LYS A 182 16.74 -5.46 6.29
C LYS A 182 15.49 -4.89 5.60
N THR A 183 14.31 -5.08 6.18
CA THR A 183 13.06 -4.51 5.66
C THR A 183 13.12 -2.98 5.64
N LEU A 184 13.59 -2.37 6.73
CA LEU A 184 13.77 -0.92 6.82
C LEU A 184 14.82 -0.42 5.83
N SER A 185 16.02 -1.02 5.82
CA SER A 185 17.10 -0.58 4.93
C SER A 185 16.70 -0.67 3.47
N ARG A 186 15.97 -1.73 3.09
CA ARG A 186 15.46 -1.91 1.73
C ARG A 186 14.39 -0.89 1.37
N PHE A 187 13.40 -0.69 2.24
CA PHE A 187 12.34 0.27 2.00
C PHE A 187 12.90 1.70 1.85
N VAL A 188 13.90 2.07 2.65
CA VAL A 188 14.64 3.33 2.51
C VAL A 188 15.31 3.45 1.14
N ALA A 189 15.97 2.40 0.66
CA ALA A 189 16.59 2.39 -0.66
C ALA A 189 15.56 2.53 -1.79
N ASP A 190 14.43 1.82 -1.68
CA ASP A 190 13.33 1.91 -2.63
C ASP A 190 12.70 3.31 -2.63
N LEU A 191 12.49 3.91 -1.45
CA LEU A 191 11.95 5.25 -1.31
C LEU A 191 12.84 6.30 -1.97
N LYS A 192 14.17 6.22 -1.75
CA LYS A 192 15.14 7.09 -2.41
C LYS A 192 15.12 6.93 -3.93
N ARG A 193 15.01 5.69 -4.43
CA ARG A 193 14.91 5.39 -5.87
C ARG A 193 13.68 6.02 -6.53
N HIS A 194 12.57 6.12 -5.79
CA HIS A 194 11.34 6.79 -6.25
C HIS A 194 11.32 8.30 -5.99
N GLY A 195 12.43 8.90 -5.53
CA GLY A 195 12.55 10.34 -5.34
C GLY A 195 11.97 10.86 -4.01
N GLY A 196 11.74 9.99 -3.03
CA GLY A 196 11.27 10.42 -1.70
C GLY A 196 12.36 11.16 -0.91
N THR A 197 11.99 12.27 -0.29
CA THR A 197 12.87 13.07 0.56
C THR A 197 12.99 12.45 1.96
N LEU A 198 13.89 11.49 2.14
CA LEU A 198 14.14 10.88 3.44
C LEU A 198 14.91 11.83 4.36
N CYS A 199 14.35 12.07 5.55
CA CYS A 199 14.99 12.86 6.58
C CYS A 199 15.52 12.00 7.75
N ALA A 200 14.83 10.91 8.09
CA ALA A 200 15.28 9.97 9.11
C ALA A 200 14.76 8.55 8.87
N SER A 201 15.51 7.55 9.33
CA SER A 201 15.05 6.16 9.42
C SER A 201 15.30 5.63 10.82
N VAL A 202 14.27 5.08 11.46
CA VAL A 202 14.31 4.61 12.85
C VAL A 202 14.10 3.11 12.88
N ASP A 203 15.10 2.38 13.36
CA ASP A 203 14.96 0.94 13.62
C ASP A 203 14.30 0.74 15.00
N TRP A 204 13.01 0.39 15.00
CA TRP A 204 12.23 0.26 16.22
C TRP A 204 11.28 -0.94 16.20
N LYS A 205 11.21 -1.63 17.34
CA LYS A 205 10.41 -2.83 17.53
C LYS A 205 9.13 -2.50 18.31
N PRO A 206 7.94 -2.84 17.78
CA PRO A 206 6.71 -2.72 18.55
C PRO A 206 6.80 -3.43 19.91
N GLY A 207 6.31 -2.76 20.95
CA GLY A 207 6.34 -3.26 22.33
C GLY A 207 7.61 -2.91 23.11
N THR A 208 8.56 -2.17 22.53
CA THR A 208 9.68 -1.56 23.27
C THR A 208 9.44 -0.07 23.49
N SER A 209 10.25 0.58 24.33
CA SER A 209 10.20 2.03 24.52
C SER A 209 10.29 2.76 23.17
N LEU A 210 9.46 3.79 23.00
CA LEU A 210 9.49 4.66 21.82
C LEU A 210 10.81 5.45 21.82
N PRO A 211 11.57 5.45 20.72
CA PRO A 211 12.74 6.30 20.54
C PRO A 211 12.36 7.78 20.65
N GLU A 212 13.29 8.60 21.09
CA GLU A 212 13.09 10.03 21.33
C GLU A 212 12.61 10.75 20.06
N GLU A 213 13.10 10.31 18.89
CA GLU A 213 12.75 10.82 17.56
C GLU A 213 11.27 10.62 17.21
N LEU A 214 10.62 9.64 17.87
CA LEU A 214 9.19 9.34 17.73
C LEU A 214 8.35 9.99 18.85
N SER A 215 8.94 10.30 20.00
CA SER A 215 8.25 10.95 21.13
C SER A 215 8.30 12.48 21.02
N GLY A 216 7.27 13.10 20.46
CA GLY A 216 7.13 14.56 20.38
C GLY A 216 6.74 15.09 18.99
N SER A 217 6.69 16.42 18.84
CA SER A 217 6.56 17.09 17.53
C SER A 217 7.92 17.01 16.80
N TRP A 218 8.03 16.15 15.79
CA TRP A 218 9.27 16.06 15.01
C TRP A 218 9.41 17.26 14.08
N THR A 219 10.55 17.94 14.20
CA THR A 219 11.06 18.90 13.22
C THR A 219 12.22 18.25 12.45
N PRO A 220 12.18 18.19 11.11
CA PRO A 220 13.22 17.58 10.31
C PRO A 220 14.54 18.35 10.49
N PRO A 221 15.70 17.68 10.71
CA PRO A 221 16.99 18.34 10.59
C PRO A 221 17.12 18.99 9.20
N CYS A 222 17.37 20.30 9.20
CA CYS A 222 17.59 21.09 8.01
C CYS A 222 18.98 20.77 7.45
N GLU A 223 19.12 19.75 6.60
CA GLU A 223 20.33 19.60 5.79
C GLU A 223 20.26 20.57 4.62
N HIS A 224 20.59 21.83 4.88
CA HIS A 224 21.23 22.79 3.97
C HIS A 224 21.66 24.00 4.81
N GLU A 225 22.82 23.88 5.46
CA GLU A 225 23.69 25.04 5.62
C GLU A 225 24.18 25.38 4.20
N ASN A 226 23.51 26.30 3.52
CA ASN A 226 24.04 26.99 2.36
C ASN A 226 23.45 28.39 2.37
N GLU A 227 24.30 29.35 2.75
CA GLU A 227 24.27 30.79 2.52
C GLU A 227 22.88 31.45 2.44
N GLU A 228 22.58 32.28 3.43
CA GLU A 228 21.50 33.27 3.41
C GLU A 228 21.61 34.15 2.14
N ARG A 229 20.98 33.72 1.05
CA ARG A 229 20.46 34.65 0.04
C ARG A 229 19.06 35.02 0.47
N GLU A 230 18.89 36.29 0.82
CA GLU A 230 17.58 36.91 1.06
C GLU A 230 16.72 36.78 -0.20
N GLU A 231 15.89 35.72 -0.28
CA GLU A 231 14.82 35.65 -1.26
C GLU A 231 13.60 36.45 -0.76
N PRO A 232 12.94 37.23 -1.65
CA PRO A 232 11.79 38.04 -1.27
C PRO A 232 10.67 37.15 -0.72
N ALA A 233 9.96 37.65 0.31
CA ALA A 233 8.89 36.94 1.02
C ALA A 233 7.78 36.36 0.11
N SER A 234 7.64 36.89 -1.11
CA SER A 234 6.72 36.40 -2.15
C SER A 234 7.08 35.04 -2.74
N LYS A 235 8.30 34.53 -2.53
CA LYS A 235 8.76 33.20 -2.99
C LYS A 235 8.90 32.16 -1.88
N ARG A 236 8.69 32.52 -0.60
CA ARG A 236 8.71 31.57 0.53
C ARG A 236 7.56 30.56 0.39
N ARG A 237 7.82 29.44 -0.28
CA ARG A 237 6.95 28.26 -0.20
C ARG A 237 6.85 27.86 1.28
N ARG A 238 5.62 27.73 1.81
CA ARG A 238 5.41 27.10 3.12
C ARG A 238 6.04 25.70 3.06
N ARG A 239 7.03 25.43 3.93
CA ARG A 239 7.63 24.10 4.04
C ARG A 239 6.50 23.10 4.36
N ALA A 240 6.40 22.05 3.56
CA ALA A 240 5.40 21.01 3.78
C ALA A 240 5.64 20.32 5.12
N ALA A 241 4.55 19.97 5.80
CA ALA A 241 4.65 19.34 7.11
C ALA A 241 5.31 17.96 6.99
N PRO A 242 6.17 17.59 7.94
CA PRO A 242 6.63 16.23 8.12
C PRO A 242 5.61 15.11 7.96
N MET A 243 6.02 14.01 7.34
CA MET A 243 5.27 12.76 7.38
C MET A 243 6.06 11.65 8.07
N ARG A 244 5.43 11.02 9.07
CA ARG A 244 5.92 9.80 9.74
C ARG A 244 5.21 8.60 9.17
N VAL A 245 5.96 7.58 8.75
CA VAL A 245 5.40 6.35 8.18
C VAL A 245 6.03 5.12 8.80
N PHE A 246 5.17 4.19 9.21
CA PHE A 246 5.57 2.89 9.72
C PHE A 246 5.57 1.86 8.59
N VAL A 247 6.67 1.12 8.48
CA VAL A 247 6.86 0.02 7.54
C VAL A 247 7.29 -1.22 8.32
N TYR A 248 6.40 -2.20 8.34
CA TYR A 248 6.67 -3.52 8.90
C TYR A 248 6.38 -4.56 7.82
N GLY A 249 7.08 -5.68 7.86
CA GLY A 249 6.89 -6.83 6.97
C GLY A 249 7.07 -8.12 7.75
#